data_AF-A0A6G5AG17-F1
#
_entry.id   AF-A0A6G5AG17-F1
#
_cell.length_a   1.000
_cell.length_b   1.000
_cell.length_c   1.000
_cell.angle_alpha   90.00
_cell.angle_beta   90.00
_cell.angle_gamma   90.00
#
_symmetry.space_group_name_H-M   'P 1'
#
loop_
_entity.id
_entity.type
_entity.pdbx_description
1 polymer ?
#
loop_
_entity_poly.entity_id
_entity_poly.type
_entity_poly.pdbx_seq_one_letter_code
_entity_poly.pdbx_strand_id
1 'polypeptide(L)'
;MPRPSRKELLRKSCDWYYKYQEVEKAQCEACVEKSNLHEDASYAYEAQVRSVCMPRKPPRERVKDACPRRFRQPEDIERCRKCAEEYMNDNDAANEVHSLDVQQLYRKCLSGNNLKYRLIEECQQKIQEPEVAKKCKDCIVNTYRWRIPEHMAREARKRCLLEFQDN
;
A
#
# COMPACT_ATOMS: atom_id res chain seq x y z
N MET A 1 17.41 -4.85 30.24
CA MET A 1 16.53 -3.70 29.93
C MET A 1 15.16 -3.97 30.53
N PRO A 2 14.47 -2.98 31.12
CA PRO A 2 13.10 -3.15 31.60
C PRO A 2 12.14 -3.43 30.44
N ARG A 3 11.08 -4.20 30.70
CA ARG A 3 10.04 -4.50 29.71
C ARG A 3 9.21 -3.22 29.48
N PRO A 4 8.95 -2.81 28.24
CA PRO A 4 8.16 -1.61 27.97
C PRO A 4 6.73 -1.76 28.50
N SER A 5 6.17 -0.67 29.01
CA SER A 5 4.80 -0.65 29.53
C SER A 5 3.77 -0.80 28.41
N ARG A 6 2.53 -1.17 28.75
CA ARG A 6 1.45 -1.27 27.75
C ARG A 6 1.16 0.06 27.07
N LYS A 7 1.23 1.17 27.81
CA LYS A 7 1.13 2.53 27.24
C LYS A 7 2.26 2.81 26.25
N GLU A 8 3.50 2.45 26.58
CA GLU A 8 4.63 2.61 25.66
C GLU A 8 4.45 1.79 24.37
N LEU A 9 3.92 0.57 24.46
CA LEU A 9 3.61 -0.26 23.29
C LEU A 9 2.50 0.35 22.41
N LEU A 10 1.46 0.93 23.01
CA LEU A 10 0.42 1.63 22.26
C LEU A 10 0.92 2.94 21.65
N ARG A 11 1.81 3.68 22.31
CA ARG A 11 2.46 4.86 21.72
C ARG A 11 3.32 4.50 20.52
N LYS A 12 4.11 3.43 20.59
CA LYS A 12 4.83 2.88 19.43
C LYS A 12 3.88 2.42 18.32
N SER A 13 2.68 1.99 18.67
CA SER A 13 1.64 1.67 17.69
C SER A 13 1.09 2.93 17.02
N CYS A 14 0.91 4.05 17.75
CA CYS A 14 0.58 5.35 17.17
C CYS A 14 1.64 5.82 16.16
N ASP A 15 2.93 5.71 16.52
CA ASP A 15 4.06 6.02 15.62
C ASP A 15 3.96 5.27 14.29
N TRP A 16 3.68 3.96 14.37
CA TRP A 16 3.58 3.13 13.18
C TRP A 16 2.31 3.41 12.37
N TYR A 17 1.18 3.59 13.06
CA TYR A 17 -0.13 3.78 12.43
C TYR A 17 -0.26 5.13 11.74
N TYR A 18 0.34 6.18 12.31
CA TYR A 18 0.29 7.56 11.84
C TYR A 18 1.67 8.08 11.39
N LYS A 19 2.53 7.19 10.89
CA LYS A 19 3.94 7.49 10.53
C LYS A 19 4.14 8.75 9.67
N TYR A 20 3.18 9.08 8.81
CA TYR A 20 3.24 10.23 7.89
C TYR A 20 2.21 11.32 8.21
N GLN A 21 1.61 11.26 9.39
CA GLN A 21 0.46 12.06 9.82
C GLN A 21 0.76 12.61 11.23
N GLU A 22 1.61 13.64 11.31
CA GLU A 22 2.15 14.12 12.60
C GLU A 22 1.06 14.64 13.55
N VAL A 23 0.01 15.25 13.01
CA VAL A 23 -1.11 15.77 13.81
C VAL A 23 -1.92 14.62 14.41
N GLU A 24 -2.28 13.62 13.60
CA GLU A 24 -3.03 12.45 14.03
C GLU A 24 -2.20 11.55 14.95
N LYS A 25 -0.88 11.48 14.73
CA LYS A 25 0.06 10.82 15.63
C LYS A 25 0.02 11.45 17.02
N ALA A 26 0.14 12.78 17.10
CA ALA A 26 0.11 13.50 18.38
C ALA A 26 -1.25 13.31 19.11
N GLN A 27 -2.35 13.31 18.37
CA GLN A 27 -3.69 13.04 18.91
C GLN A 27 -3.81 11.59 19.45
N CYS A 28 -3.26 10.62 18.74
CA CYS A 28 -3.23 9.22 19.17
C CYS A 28 -2.43 9.05 20.46
N GLU A 29 -1.23 9.62 20.52
CA GLU A 29 -0.39 9.56 21.72
C GLU A 29 -1.06 10.23 22.92
N ALA A 30 -1.67 11.40 22.73
CA ALA A 30 -2.41 12.09 23.78
C ALA A 30 -3.62 11.28 24.27
N CYS A 31 -4.32 10.56 23.38
CA CYS A 31 -5.41 9.66 23.76
C CYS A 31 -4.91 8.48 24.60
N VAL A 32 -3.81 7.84 24.18
CA VAL A 32 -3.20 6.73 24.93
C VAL A 32 -2.73 7.20 26.30
N GLU A 33 -2.12 8.39 26.39
CA GLU A 33 -1.64 8.96 27.65
C GLU A 33 -2.78 9.21 28.64
N LYS A 34 -3.90 9.78 28.14
CA LYS A 34 -5.12 10.03 28.92
C LYS A 34 -5.89 8.77 29.31
N SER A 35 -5.57 7.61 28.72
CA SER A 35 -6.24 6.36 29.08
C SER A 35 -5.80 5.87 30.47
N ASN A 36 -6.71 5.22 31.19
CA ASN A 36 -6.41 4.54 32.46
C ASN A 36 -5.78 3.15 32.24
N LEU A 37 -4.97 3.00 31.18
CA LEU A 37 -4.30 1.75 30.88
C LEU A 37 -3.14 1.52 31.86
N HIS A 38 -3.40 0.73 32.90
CA HIS A 38 -2.42 0.26 33.86
C HIS A 38 -1.55 -0.88 33.28
N GLU A 39 -0.40 -1.17 33.91
CA GLU A 39 0.54 -2.19 33.41
C GLU A 39 -0.04 -3.62 33.44
N ASP A 40 -0.90 -3.89 34.41
CA ASP A 40 -1.58 -5.16 34.66
C ASP A 40 -2.92 -5.31 33.89
N ALA A 41 -3.29 -4.30 33.10
CA ALA A 41 -4.54 -4.31 32.33
C ALA A 41 -4.72 -5.58 31.50
N SER A 42 -5.95 -6.03 31.30
CA SER A 42 -6.20 -7.19 30.44
C SER A 42 -5.90 -6.87 28.97
N TYR A 43 -5.64 -7.90 28.16
CA TYR A 43 -5.51 -7.74 26.70
C TYR A 43 -6.78 -7.16 26.07
N ALA A 44 -7.96 -7.52 26.59
CA ALA A 44 -9.23 -6.99 26.09
C ALA A 44 -9.35 -5.47 26.33
N TYR A 45 -8.91 -5.00 27.51
CA TYR A 45 -8.93 -3.57 27.81
C TYR A 45 -7.92 -2.79 26.97
N GLU A 46 -6.71 -3.33 26.78
CA GLU A 46 -5.72 -2.76 25.85
C GLU A 46 -6.28 -2.66 24.42
N ALA A 47 -6.96 -3.71 23.94
CA ALA A 47 -7.60 -3.72 22.63
C ALA A 47 -8.70 -2.66 22.52
N GLN A 48 -9.45 -2.42 23.60
CA GLN A 48 -10.45 -1.35 23.67
C GLN A 48 -9.79 0.03 23.56
N VAL A 49 -8.77 0.31 24.38
CA VAL A 49 -8.01 1.58 24.31
C VAL A 49 -7.43 1.79 22.91
N ARG A 50 -6.88 0.74 22.31
CA ARG A 50 -6.40 0.77 20.93
C ARG A 50 -7.51 1.11 19.95
N SER A 51 -8.70 0.53 20.06
CA SER A 51 -9.81 0.80 19.16
C SER A 51 -10.33 2.25 19.25
N VAL A 52 -10.25 2.86 20.43
CA VAL A 52 -10.64 4.26 20.68
C VAL A 52 -9.58 5.24 20.19
N CYS A 53 -8.32 5.01 20.54
CA CYS A 53 -7.22 5.92 20.22
C CYS A 53 -6.65 5.73 18.80
N MET A 54 -6.84 4.56 18.21
CA MET A 54 -6.48 4.21 16.83
C MET A 54 -7.68 3.60 16.12
N PRO A 55 -8.75 4.38 15.90
CA PRO A 55 -9.93 3.89 15.22
C PRO A 55 -9.54 3.39 13.82
N ARG A 56 -10.14 2.28 13.39
CA ARG A 56 -9.89 1.74 12.06
C ARG A 56 -10.30 2.79 11.03
N LYS A 57 -9.33 3.25 10.24
CA LYS A 57 -9.61 4.13 9.09
C LYS A 57 -10.63 3.48 8.15
N PRO A 58 -11.51 4.27 7.52
CA PRO A 58 -12.38 3.80 6.46
C PRO A 58 -11.58 3.09 5.36
N PRO A 59 -12.16 2.10 4.66
CA PRO A 59 -11.47 1.33 3.63
C PRO A 59 -10.79 2.17 2.55
N ARG A 60 -11.42 3.26 2.13
CA ARG A 60 -10.86 4.26 1.20
C ARG A 60 -9.50 4.78 1.69
N GLU A 61 -9.45 5.30 2.91
CA GLU A 61 -8.23 5.86 3.50
C GLU A 61 -7.17 4.77 3.72
N ARG A 62 -7.58 3.54 4.06
CA ARG A 62 -6.65 2.40 4.15
C ARG A 62 -5.97 2.09 2.82
N VAL A 63 -6.67 2.17 1.69
CA VAL A 63 -6.08 1.95 0.36
C VAL A 63 -5.20 3.12 -0.05
N LYS A 64 -5.61 4.38 0.24
CA LYS A 64 -4.77 5.57 0.02
C LYS A 64 -3.44 5.49 0.76
N ASP A 65 -3.45 5.01 2.01
CA ASP A 65 -2.24 4.78 2.82
C ASP A 65 -1.35 3.65 2.27
N ALA A 66 -1.95 2.69 1.58
CA ALA A 66 -1.23 1.57 0.97
C ALA A 66 -0.63 1.92 -0.41
N CYS A 67 -1.13 2.94 -1.11
CA CYS A 67 -0.59 3.41 -2.39
C CYS A 67 0.92 3.70 -2.36
N PRO A 68 1.47 4.53 -1.45
CA PRO A 68 2.91 4.81 -1.40
C PRO A 68 3.76 3.61 -0.99
N ARG A 69 3.16 2.55 -0.42
CA ARG A 69 3.86 1.28 -0.14
C ARG A 69 3.97 0.42 -1.40
N ARG A 70 3.10 0.64 -2.38
CA ARG A 70 2.93 -0.20 -3.58
C ARG A 70 3.50 0.42 -4.84
N PHE A 71 3.47 1.74 -4.93
CA PHE A 71 3.93 2.53 -6.06
C PHE A 71 5.08 3.42 -5.59
N ARG A 72 6.14 3.53 -6.40
CA ARG A 72 7.31 4.39 -6.10
C ARG A 72 7.24 5.74 -6.81
N GLN A 73 6.58 5.80 -7.97
CA GLN A 73 6.46 7.03 -8.75
C GLN A 73 5.31 7.89 -8.22
N PRO A 74 5.49 9.22 -8.05
CA PRO A 74 4.46 10.12 -7.54
C PRO A 74 3.15 10.08 -8.35
N GLU A 75 3.25 9.99 -9.68
CA GLU A 75 2.11 9.94 -10.60
C GLU A 75 1.27 8.68 -10.40
N ASP A 76 1.92 7.53 -10.21
CA ASP A 76 1.26 6.26 -9.94
C ASP A 76 0.62 6.23 -8.54
N ILE A 77 1.28 6.84 -7.55
CA ILE A 77 0.72 7.00 -6.19
C ILE A 77 -0.57 7.84 -6.26
N GLU A 78 -0.54 8.94 -7.00
CA GLU A 78 -1.69 9.84 -7.16
C GLU A 78 -2.84 9.17 -7.90
N ARG A 79 -2.54 8.41 -8.96
CA ARG A 79 -3.54 7.59 -9.67
C ARG A 79 -4.17 6.53 -8.77
N CYS A 80 -3.37 5.84 -7.96
CA CYS A 80 -3.86 4.89 -6.98
C CYS A 80 -4.79 5.55 -5.95
N ARG A 81 -4.43 6.74 -5.47
CA ARG A 81 -5.27 7.53 -4.57
C ARG A 81 -6.60 7.89 -5.23
N LYS A 82 -6.58 8.48 -6.43
CA LYS A 82 -7.80 8.83 -7.19
C LYS A 82 -8.72 7.63 -7.41
N CYS A 83 -8.16 6.47 -7.79
CA CYS A 83 -8.94 5.22 -7.90
C CYS A 83 -9.69 4.87 -6.61
N ALA A 84 -9.03 5.04 -5.45
CA ALA A 84 -9.65 4.76 -4.15
C ALA A 84 -10.75 5.78 -3.81
N GLU A 85 -10.65 7.02 -4.31
CA GLU A 85 -11.67 8.06 -4.14
C GLU A 85 -12.89 7.81 -5.03
N GLU A 86 -12.67 7.48 -6.30
CA GLU A 86 -13.73 7.28 -7.30
C GLU A 86 -14.55 6.01 -7.04
N TYR A 87 -13.93 4.92 -6.56
CA TYR A 87 -14.63 3.65 -6.30
C TYR A 87 -15.83 3.77 -5.35
N MET A 88 -15.76 4.71 -4.42
CA MET A 88 -16.81 4.96 -3.42
C MET A 88 -17.86 5.97 -3.89
N ASN A 89 -17.60 6.70 -4.98
CA ASN A 89 -18.57 7.62 -5.57
C ASN A 89 -19.49 6.88 -6.56
N ASP A 90 -18.99 5.81 -7.20
CA ASP A 90 -19.78 4.95 -8.10
C ASP A 90 -20.72 3.99 -7.35
N ASN A 91 -20.47 3.75 -6.06
CA ASN A 91 -21.30 2.90 -5.20
C ASN A 91 -21.87 3.80 -4.10
N ASP A 92 -23.18 4.11 -4.15
CA ASP A 92 -23.97 4.85 -3.15
C ASP A 92 -23.99 4.17 -1.75
N ALA A 93 -22.83 3.81 -1.21
CA ALA A 93 -22.63 3.18 0.09
C ALA A 93 -21.84 4.14 0.97
N ALA A 94 -22.45 5.29 1.24
CA ALA A 94 -22.03 6.13 2.33
C ALA A 94 -22.26 5.34 3.64
N ASN A 95 -21.15 4.85 4.21
CA ASN A 95 -20.90 4.62 5.64
C ASN A 95 -20.80 3.19 6.20
N GLU A 96 -21.06 2.11 5.47
CA GLU A 96 -20.76 0.77 5.99
C GLU A 96 -20.16 -0.11 4.91
N VAL A 97 -18.83 -0.23 4.94
CA VAL A 97 -18.11 -1.11 4.03
C VAL A 97 -17.66 -2.35 4.78
N HIS A 98 -18.19 -3.50 4.36
CA HIS A 98 -17.79 -4.81 4.86
C HIS A 98 -16.34 -5.12 4.48
N SER A 99 -15.71 -6.05 5.19
CA SER A 99 -14.32 -6.49 4.93
C SER A 99 -14.07 -6.94 3.47
N LEU A 100 -15.13 -7.38 2.78
CA LEU A 100 -15.13 -7.83 1.39
C LEU A 100 -14.86 -6.69 0.38
N ASP A 101 -15.46 -5.51 0.53
CA ASP A 101 -15.26 -4.44 -0.47
C ASP A 101 -13.89 -3.79 -0.32
N VAL A 102 -13.31 -3.84 0.88
CA VAL A 102 -11.91 -3.46 1.10
C VAL A 102 -10.98 -4.29 0.22
N GLN A 103 -11.16 -5.62 0.19
CA GLN A 103 -10.35 -6.50 -0.65
C GLN A 103 -10.56 -6.24 -2.14
N GLN A 104 -11.78 -5.88 -2.56
CA GLN A 104 -12.06 -5.47 -3.93
C GLN A 104 -11.36 -4.15 -4.28
N LEU A 105 -11.38 -3.17 -3.37
CA LEU A 105 -10.67 -1.91 -3.49
C LEU A 105 -9.16 -2.12 -3.62
N TYR A 106 -8.58 -3.01 -2.79
CA TYR A 106 -7.19 -3.46 -2.92
C TYR A 106 -6.93 -4.09 -4.30
N ARG A 107 -7.79 -4.99 -4.75
CA ARG A 107 -7.67 -5.64 -6.07
C ARG A 107 -7.90 -4.68 -7.24
N LYS A 108 -8.66 -3.60 -7.09
CA LYS A 108 -8.89 -2.63 -8.16
C LYS A 108 -7.76 -1.61 -8.23
N CYS A 109 -7.44 -0.98 -7.10
CA CYS A 109 -6.55 0.18 -7.06
C CYS A 109 -5.08 -0.17 -6.78
N LEU A 110 -4.79 -1.33 -6.15
CA LEU A 110 -3.42 -1.73 -5.79
C LEU A 110 -2.89 -2.92 -6.61
N SER A 111 -3.67 -3.45 -7.56
CA SER A 111 -3.29 -4.60 -8.40
C SER A 111 -2.40 -4.28 -9.61
N GLY A 112 -2.11 -3.01 -9.87
CA GLY A 112 -1.41 -2.59 -11.10
C GLY A 112 0.10 -2.87 -11.15
N ASN A 113 0.77 -3.04 -10.01
CA ASN A 113 2.23 -2.87 -9.99
C ASN A 113 3.09 -4.12 -9.98
N ASN A 114 2.56 -5.30 -9.67
CA ASN A 114 3.47 -6.44 -9.48
C ASN A 114 4.07 -6.94 -10.77
N LEU A 115 3.33 -7.01 -11.88
CA LEU A 115 3.85 -7.63 -13.11
C LEU A 115 4.67 -6.65 -13.94
N LYS A 116 4.17 -5.44 -14.19
CA LYS A 116 4.90 -4.41 -14.95
C LYS A 116 6.25 -4.08 -14.30
N TYR A 117 6.27 -3.85 -12.98
CA TYR A 117 7.54 -3.58 -12.28
C TYR A 117 8.44 -4.80 -12.21
N ARG A 118 7.92 -6.02 -11.97
CA ARG A 118 8.74 -7.25 -12.04
C ARG A 118 9.41 -7.39 -13.40
N LEU A 119 8.70 -7.10 -14.50
CA LEU A 119 9.28 -7.17 -15.84
C LEU A 119 10.32 -6.07 -16.08
N ILE A 120 10.10 -4.85 -15.58
CA ILE A 120 11.10 -3.76 -15.62
C ILE A 120 12.36 -4.13 -14.83
N GLU A 121 12.21 -4.75 -13.65
CA GLU A 121 13.33 -5.27 -12.86
C GLU A 121 14.03 -6.43 -13.57
N GLU A 122 13.28 -7.35 -14.19
CA GLU A 122 13.85 -8.43 -15.00
C GLU A 122 14.66 -7.89 -16.19
N CYS A 123 14.19 -6.83 -16.88
CA CYS A 123 15.00 -6.16 -17.92
C CYS A 123 16.35 -5.69 -17.37
N GLN A 124 16.35 -5.09 -16.17
CA GLN A 124 17.56 -4.56 -15.55
C GLN A 124 18.50 -5.65 -15.02
N GLN A 125 17.97 -6.78 -14.58
CA GLN A 125 18.76 -7.87 -14.00
C GLN A 125 19.31 -8.83 -15.05
N LYS A 126 18.57 -9.09 -16.12
CA LYS A 126 18.92 -10.13 -17.10
C LYS A 126 19.65 -9.61 -18.34
N ILE A 127 19.58 -8.32 -18.62
CA ILE A 127 20.27 -7.70 -19.77
C ILE A 127 21.47 -6.94 -19.21
N GLN A 128 22.67 -7.38 -19.58
CA GLN A 128 23.92 -6.80 -19.09
C GLN A 128 24.22 -5.43 -19.71
N GLU A 129 23.81 -5.23 -20.96
CA GLU A 129 24.02 -3.96 -21.67
C GLU A 129 23.02 -2.89 -21.21
N PRO A 130 23.47 -1.74 -20.68
CA PRO A 130 22.58 -0.72 -20.12
C PRO A 130 21.62 -0.13 -21.16
N GLU A 131 22.08 0.09 -22.39
CA GLU A 131 21.28 0.65 -23.48
C GLU A 131 20.20 -0.33 -23.96
N VAL A 132 20.50 -1.62 -23.96
CA VAL A 132 19.53 -2.68 -24.32
C VAL A 132 18.52 -2.88 -23.19
N ALA A 133 18.98 -2.86 -21.93
CA ALA A 133 18.10 -2.89 -20.77
C ALA A 133 17.14 -1.69 -20.76
N LYS A 134 17.59 -0.51 -21.21
CA LYS A 134 16.76 0.68 -21.38
C LYS A 134 15.69 0.48 -22.46
N LYS A 135 16.05 -0.05 -23.64
CA LYS A 135 15.07 -0.39 -24.70
C LYS A 135 14.01 -1.39 -24.23
N CYS A 136 14.40 -2.41 -23.47
CA CYS A 136 13.50 -3.38 -22.85
C CYS A 136 12.50 -2.70 -21.90
N LYS A 137 12.99 -1.80 -21.03
CA LYS A 137 12.13 -1.02 -20.12
C LYS A 137 11.18 -0.11 -20.89
N ASP A 138 11.67 0.60 -21.89
CA ASP A 138 10.87 1.50 -22.71
C ASP A 138 9.79 0.74 -23.48
N CYS A 139 10.07 -0.47 -23.97
CA CYS A 139 9.06 -1.36 -24.55
C CYS A 139 7.93 -1.64 -23.56
N ILE A 140 8.25 -2.02 -22.32
CA ILE A 140 7.24 -2.31 -21.28
C ILE A 140 6.43 -1.05 -20.93
N VAL A 141 7.11 0.09 -20.77
CA VAL A 141 6.46 1.36 -20.39
C VAL A 141 5.53 1.86 -21.49
N ASN A 142 5.97 1.80 -22.76
CA ASN A 142 5.21 2.30 -23.91
C ASN A 142 4.07 1.36 -24.32
N THR A 143 4.27 0.04 -24.21
CA THR A 143 3.26 -0.96 -24.62
C THR A 143 2.17 -1.09 -23.57
N TYR A 144 2.52 -1.01 -22.29
CA TYR A 144 1.60 -1.27 -21.18
C TYR A 144 1.48 -0.02 -20.31
N ARG A 145 0.64 0.93 -20.74
CA ARG A 145 0.42 2.20 -20.03
C ARG A 145 0.05 2.02 -18.55
N TRP A 146 -0.77 1.02 -18.22
CA TRP A 146 -1.36 0.88 -16.89
C TRP A 146 -1.17 -0.50 -16.26
N ARG A 147 -1.56 -1.58 -16.96
CA ARG A 147 -1.55 -2.93 -16.42
C ARG A 147 -1.13 -3.95 -17.47
N ILE A 148 -0.39 -4.95 -17.03
CA ILE A 148 -0.22 -6.21 -17.77
C ILE A 148 -1.12 -7.23 -17.05
N PRO A 149 -2.19 -7.73 -17.70
CA PRO A 149 -2.96 -8.83 -17.17
C PRO A 149 -2.07 -10.05 -16.92
N GLU A 150 -2.32 -10.83 -15.86
CA GLU A 150 -1.46 -11.95 -15.50
C GLU A 150 -1.35 -13.01 -16.62
N HIS A 151 -2.45 -13.23 -17.35
CA HIS A 151 -2.46 -14.12 -18.52
C HIS A 151 -1.56 -13.60 -19.67
N MET A 152 -1.27 -12.30 -19.73
CA MET A 152 -0.39 -11.69 -20.74
C MET A 152 1.08 -11.64 -20.30
N ALA A 153 1.43 -12.17 -19.12
CA ALA A 153 2.80 -12.16 -18.62
C ALA A 153 3.81 -12.81 -19.58
N ARG A 154 3.43 -13.95 -20.16
CA ARG A 154 4.30 -14.70 -21.08
C ARG A 154 4.52 -13.95 -22.38
N GLU A 155 3.47 -13.32 -22.89
CA GLU A 155 3.52 -12.53 -24.12
C GLU A 155 4.32 -11.23 -23.92
N ALA A 156 4.11 -10.53 -22.80
CA ALA A 156 4.89 -9.35 -22.45
C ALA A 156 6.39 -9.64 -22.30
N ARG A 157 6.74 -10.79 -21.68
CA ARG A 157 8.14 -11.26 -21.62
C ARG A 157 8.70 -11.57 -23.00
N LYS A 158 7.95 -12.28 -23.84
CA LYS A 158 8.40 -12.61 -25.19
C LYS A 158 8.69 -11.34 -26.00
N ARG A 159 7.74 -10.41 -25.97
CA ARG A 159 7.78 -9.18 -26.77
C ARG A 159 8.81 -8.17 -26.30
N CYS A 160 8.96 -7.96 -24.99
CA CYS A 160 9.82 -6.90 -24.47
C CYS A 160 11.12 -7.39 -23.82
N LEU A 161 11.25 -8.68 -23.46
CA LEU A 161 12.48 -9.22 -22.86
C LEU A 161 13.25 -10.14 -23.83
N LEU A 162 12.60 -11.18 -24.37
CA LEU A 162 13.31 -12.23 -25.12
C LEU A 162 13.88 -11.71 -26.45
N GLU A 163 13.23 -10.76 -27.13
CA GLU A 163 13.77 -10.12 -28.34
C GLU A 163 15.14 -9.45 -28.12
N PHE A 164 15.50 -9.14 -26.87
CA PHE A 164 16.72 -8.42 -26.52
C PHE A 164 17.77 -9.30 -25.80
N GLN A 165 17.48 -10.59 -25.59
CA GLN A 165 18.44 -11.54 -25.01
C GLN A 165 19.18 -12.36 -26.09
N ASP A 166 18.67 -12.41 -27.32
CA ASP A 166 19.21 -13.20 -28.43
C ASP A 166 20.17 -12.42 -29.36
N ASN A 167 20.67 -11.26 -28.92
CA ASN A 167 21.78 -10.52 -29.55
C ASN A 167 22.91 -10.31 -28.54
#